data_AF-E0S4K5-F1
#
_entry.id   AF-E0S4K5-F1
#
_cell.length_a   1.000
_cell.length_b   1.000
_cell.length_c   1.000
_cell.angle_alpha   90.00
_cell.angle_beta   90.00
_cell.angle_gamma   90.00
#
_symmetry.space_group_name_H-M   'P 1'
#
loop_
_entity.id
_entity.type
_entity.pdbx_description
1 polymer ?
#
loop_
_entity_poly.entity_id
_entity_poly.type
_entity_poly.pdbx_seq_one_letter_code
_entity_poly.pdbx_strand_id
1 'polypeptide(L)'
;MAAHYNLRSDTLQNRLKNNWPLKKALLTPAGCKSQCTDHLGQVYANQSEMCKAHHIAFCTYKKNIQNGMSLKDALTSKKDTTVFDHLGNSYPSQTAMCMAYGINQWTFLDRIERGDSLEDALTRPLKTYFCTDHLGKTYKSRSAMARAYGIDPDILSDRLNEQKWSLEKALTTPVGAPREELKVKDHLGNEYLSIKEMAKAYKIPLKCLEYRLRNKMPLEEALMLPVDHGNAGSKPCKDHLGNEFKSMVAMARYYGKSPKAISACIKSGGNLKKLLAEDRIAEYTDHLGNIFASKSAMLKHYQIAQGTFDNIGGAHS
;
A
#
# COMPACT_ATOMS: atom_id res chain seq x y z
N MET A 1 -23.87 33.78 14.09
CA MET A 1 -24.74 33.37 12.96
C MET A 1 -24.92 31.86 12.86
N ALA A 2 -23.86 31.03 12.88
CA ALA A 2 -23.98 29.55 12.84
C ALA A 2 -24.57 28.92 14.12
N ALA A 3 -24.25 29.47 15.29
CA ALA A 3 -24.74 28.98 16.59
C ALA A 3 -26.27 29.03 16.74
N HIS A 4 -26.92 30.04 16.12
CA HIS A 4 -28.39 30.18 16.14
C HIS A 4 -29.12 29.04 15.40
N TYR A 5 -28.42 28.32 14.52
CA TYR A 5 -28.97 27.19 13.76
C TYR A 5 -28.44 25.84 14.26
N ASN A 6 -27.88 25.77 15.47
CA ASN A 6 -27.22 24.57 16.02
C ASN A 6 -26.17 23.97 15.07
N LEU A 7 -25.47 24.83 14.33
CA LEU A 7 -24.41 24.46 13.39
C LEU A 7 -23.05 24.87 13.93
N ARG A 8 -22.09 23.95 13.87
CA ARG A 8 -20.69 24.29 14.13
C ARG A 8 -20.16 25.19 13.00
N SER A 9 -19.31 26.15 13.37
CA SER A 9 -18.77 27.16 12.45
C SER A 9 -18.00 26.54 11.28
N ASP A 10 -17.24 25.48 11.56
CA ASP A 10 -16.49 24.68 10.58
C ASP A 10 -17.41 24.04 9.50
N THR A 11 -18.60 23.62 9.91
CA THR A 11 -19.59 22.92 9.08
C THR A 11 -20.24 23.90 8.12
N LEU A 12 -20.56 25.12 8.57
CA LEU A 12 -21.06 26.19 7.71
C LEU A 12 -19.99 26.64 6.71
N GLN A 13 -18.74 26.81 7.15
CA GLN A 13 -17.63 27.18 6.27
C GLN A 13 -17.35 26.11 5.21
N ASN A 14 -17.38 24.82 5.57
CA ASN A 14 -17.20 23.73 4.60
C ASN A 14 -18.36 23.67 3.60
N ARG A 15 -19.61 23.95 4.01
CA ARG A 15 -20.76 24.03 3.11
C ARG A 15 -20.65 25.19 2.12
N LEU A 16 -20.23 26.37 2.58
CA LEU A 16 -20.00 27.53 1.72
C LEU A 16 -18.83 27.30 0.75
N LYS A 17 -17.74 26.66 1.20
CA LYS A 17 -16.63 26.23 0.32
C LYS A 17 -17.05 25.22 -0.75
N ASN A 18 -18.07 24.41 -0.47
CA ASN A 18 -18.67 23.47 -1.43
C ASN A 18 -19.83 24.09 -2.25
N ASN A 19 -19.90 25.43 -2.35
CA ASN A 19 -20.91 26.17 -3.12
C ASN A 19 -22.37 25.92 -2.71
N TRP A 20 -22.63 25.63 -1.43
CA TRP A 20 -24.01 25.55 -0.96
C TRP A 20 -24.65 26.95 -0.90
N PRO A 21 -25.90 27.12 -1.38
CA PRO A 21 -26.66 28.35 -1.16
C PRO A 21 -26.80 28.64 0.35
N LEU A 22 -26.62 29.89 0.76
CA LEU A 22 -26.59 30.29 2.18
C LEU A 22 -27.80 29.79 2.98
N LYS A 23 -29.00 29.91 2.41
CA LYS A 23 -30.25 29.42 2.99
C LYS A 23 -30.23 27.90 3.24
N LYS A 24 -29.72 27.12 2.29
CA LYS A 24 -29.58 25.65 2.41
C LYS A 24 -28.51 25.27 3.43
N ALA A 25 -27.40 26.02 3.46
CA ALA A 25 -26.28 25.79 4.37
C ALA A 25 -26.65 26.00 5.84
N LEU A 26 -27.56 26.93 6.13
CA LEU A 26 -28.06 27.24 7.48
C LEU A 26 -29.18 26.30 7.95
N LEU A 27 -30.07 25.86 7.05
CA LEU A 27 -31.24 25.05 7.41
C LEU A 27 -30.98 23.54 7.52
N THR A 28 -29.83 23.05 7.05
CA THR A 28 -29.50 21.62 7.10
C THR A 28 -28.81 21.29 8.44
N PRO A 29 -29.33 20.41 9.30
CA PRO A 29 -28.71 20.09 10.60
C PRO A 29 -27.29 19.52 10.50
N ALA A 30 -26.48 19.66 11.56
CA ALA A 30 -25.15 19.04 11.64
C ALA A 30 -25.28 17.52 11.77
N GLY A 31 -24.56 16.74 10.95
CA GLY A 31 -24.60 15.27 10.98
C GLY A 31 -25.50 14.62 9.94
N CYS A 32 -26.27 15.38 9.16
CA CYS A 32 -26.91 14.85 7.96
C CYS A 32 -25.82 14.47 6.94
N LYS A 33 -25.61 13.16 6.77
CA LYS A 33 -24.92 12.62 5.59
C LYS A 33 -25.55 13.28 4.37
N SER A 34 -24.74 13.73 3.42
CA SER A 34 -25.22 14.48 2.26
C SER A 34 -26.31 13.68 1.56
N GLN A 35 -27.56 14.14 1.67
CA GLN A 35 -28.69 13.55 0.98
C GLN A 35 -28.39 13.55 -0.51
N CYS A 36 -28.67 12.43 -1.18
CA CYS A 36 -28.49 12.31 -2.62
C CYS A 36 -29.79 11.86 -3.26
N THR A 37 -30.03 12.36 -4.46
CA THR A 37 -31.17 11.98 -5.29
C THR A 37 -30.74 11.02 -6.36
N ASP A 38 -31.53 9.98 -6.63
CA ASP A 38 -31.33 9.14 -7.81
C ASP A 38 -31.90 9.81 -9.09
N HIS A 39 -31.78 9.11 -10.21
CA HIS A 39 -32.28 9.55 -11.52
C HIS A 39 -33.82 9.53 -11.62
N LEU A 40 -34.53 8.95 -10.64
CA LEU A 40 -36.00 8.91 -10.53
C LEU A 40 -36.52 10.00 -9.57
N GLY A 41 -35.62 10.79 -8.97
CA GLY A 41 -35.97 11.83 -8.01
C GLY A 41 -36.19 11.33 -6.57
N GLN A 42 -35.89 10.07 -6.27
CA GLN A 42 -35.98 9.55 -4.90
C GLN A 42 -34.79 10.04 -4.07
N VAL A 43 -35.07 10.47 -2.83
CA VAL A 43 -34.07 11.04 -1.92
C VAL A 43 -33.60 9.97 -0.93
N TYR A 44 -32.29 9.79 -0.83
CA TYR A 44 -31.63 8.86 0.09
C TYR A 44 -30.77 9.63 1.10
N ALA A 45 -30.53 9.08 2.29
CA ALA A 45 -29.71 9.75 3.29
C ALA A 45 -28.23 9.84 2.88
N ASN A 46 -27.76 8.93 2.03
CA ASN A 46 -26.40 8.93 1.49
C ASN A 46 -26.28 8.07 0.22
N GLN A 47 -25.20 8.27 -0.52
CA GLN A 47 -24.92 7.52 -1.75
C GLN A 47 -24.83 6.00 -1.53
N SER A 48 -24.42 5.53 -0.36
CA SER A 48 -24.35 4.09 -0.08
C SER A 48 -25.75 3.47 0.08
N GLU A 49 -26.70 4.17 0.69
CA GLU A 49 -28.10 3.73 0.75
C GLU A 49 -28.76 3.74 -0.63
N MET A 50 -28.51 4.78 -1.43
CA MET A 50 -28.94 4.82 -2.83
C MET A 50 -28.39 3.63 -3.63
N CYS A 51 -27.09 3.33 -3.52
CA CYS A 51 -26.48 2.19 -4.21
C CYS A 51 -27.09 0.85 -3.76
N LYS A 52 -27.37 0.70 -2.46
CA LYS A 52 -28.03 -0.50 -1.91
C LYS A 52 -29.44 -0.69 -2.48
N ALA A 53 -30.23 0.39 -2.58
CA ALA A 53 -31.57 0.35 -3.14
C ALA A 53 -31.58 -0.06 -4.63
N HIS A 54 -30.57 0.39 -5.38
CA HIS A 54 -30.36 0.01 -6.79
C HIS A 54 -29.55 -1.29 -6.98
N HIS A 55 -29.29 -2.04 -5.91
CA HIS A 55 -28.52 -3.31 -5.92
C HIS A 55 -27.13 -3.23 -6.56
N ILE A 56 -26.44 -2.09 -6.40
CA ILE A 56 -25.08 -1.88 -6.92
C ILE A 56 -24.11 -1.67 -5.76
N ALA A 57 -22.90 -2.20 -5.88
CA ALA A 57 -21.84 -1.94 -4.91
C ALA A 57 -21.38 -0.47 -5.00
N PHE A 58 -21.23 0.19 -3.85
CA PHE A 58 -20.81 1.61 -3.79
C PHE A 58 -19.48 1.88 -4.53
N CYS A 59 -18.53 0.93 -4.49
CA CYS A 59 -17.27 1.01 -5.22
C CYS A 59 -17.48 1.04 -6.75
N THR A 60 -18.41 0.25 -7.27
CA THR A 60 -18.78 0.22 -8.70
C THR A 60 -19.42 1.54 -9.11
N TYR A 61 -20.41 2.03 -8.35
CA TYR A 61 -21.03 3.33 -8.59
C TYR A 61 -19.99 4.46 -8.63
N LYS A 62 -19.10 4.52 -7.62
CA LYS A 62 -18.06 5.54 -7.55
C LYS A 62 -17.13 5.49 -8.76
N LYS A 63 -16.72 4.30 -9.19
CA LYS A 63 -15.88 4.10 -10.38
C LYS A 63 -16.60 4.54 -11.65
N ASN A 64 -17.88 4.21 -11.81
CA ASN A 64 -18.69 4.60 -12.96
C ASN A 64 -18.80 6.13 -13.08
N ILE A 65 -19.06 6.83 -11.96
CA ILE A 65 -19.09 8.30 -11.92
C ILE A 65 -17.71 8.90 -12.21
N GLN A 66 -16.62 8.32 -11.68
CA GLN A 66 -15.25 8.77 -11.99
C GLN A 66 -14.87 8.59 -13.46
N ASN A 67 -15.41 7.56 -14.10
CA ASN A 67 -15.25 7.32 -15.54
C ASN A 67 -16.17 8.21 -16.40
N GLY A 68 -16.93 9.13 -15.80
CA GLY A 68 -17.80 10.07 -16.52
C GLY A 68 -19.16 9.50 -16.94
N MET A 69 -19.59 8.36 -16.41
CA MET A 69 -20.94 7.82 -16.69
C MET A 69 -22.03 8.71 -16.07
N SER A 70 -23.21 8.74 -16.70
CA SER A 70 -24.37 9.44 -16.17
C SER A 70 -24.86 8.81 -14.86
N LEU A 71 -25.54 9.59 -14.00
CA LEU A 71 -26.09 9.08 -12.74
C LEU A 71 -27.06 7.91 -12.95
N LYS A 72 -27.84 7.95 -14.04
CA LYS A 72 -28.75 6.87 -14.43
C LYS A 72 -27.96 5.60 -14.75
N ASP A 73 -27.01 5.69 -15.69
CA ASP A 73 -26.23 4.52 -16.13
C ASP A 73 -25.36 3.97 -15.00
N ALA A 74 -24.80 4.83 -14.15
CA ALA A 74 -24.04 4.39 -12.99
C ALA A 74 -24.89 3.58 -11.98
N LEU A 75 -26.21 3.80 -11.95
CA LEU A 75 -27.18 3.13 -11.09
C LEU A 75 -27.96 2.00 -11.78
N THR A 76 -27.96 1.91 -13.11
CA THR A 76 -28.76 0.92 -13.86
C THR A 76 -27.94 0.00 -14.76
N SER A 77 -26.72 0.38 -15.15
CA SER A 77 -25.88 -0.45 -16.01
C SER A 77 -25.39 -1.68 -15.26
N LYS A 78 -26.08 -2.80 -15.47
CA LYS A 78 -25.42 -4.11 -15.37
C LYS A 78 -24.39 -4.15 -16.49
N LYS A 79 -23.14 -4.39 -16.14
CA LYS A 79 -22.09 -4.56 -17.15
C LYS A 79 -22.43 -5.88 -17.85
N ASP A 80 -22.84 -5.83 -19.12
CA ASP A 80 -22.94 -7.05 -19.92
C ASP A 80 -21.53 -7.62 -20.05
N THR A 81 -21.25 -8.63 -19.23
CA THR A 81 -19.99 -9.39 -19.25
C THR A 81 -20.07 -10.57 -20.22
N THR A 82 -21.10 -10.60 -21.06
CA THR A 82 -21.29 -11.61 -22.07
C THR A 82 -20.15 -11.56 -23.07
N VAL A 83 -19.41 -12.65 -23.16
CA VAL A 83 -18.31 -12.83 -24.11
C VAL A 83 -18.68 -13.93 -25.09
N PHE A 84 -18.08 -13.89 -26.27
CA PHE A 84 -18.29 -14.88 -27.32
C PHE A 84 -17.01 -15.64 -27.57
N ASP A 85 -17.12 -16.95 -27.83
CA ASP A 85 -15.99 -17.73 -28.34
C ASP A 85 -15.80 -17.54 -29.85
N HIS A 86 -14.80 -18.23 -30.41
CA HIS A 86 -14.50 -18.21 -31.83
C HIS A 86 -15.60 -18.85 -32.71
N LEU A 87 -16.54 -19.59 -32.12
CA LEU A 87 -17.68 -20.23 -32.79
C LEU A 87 -18.97 -19.41 -32.66
N GLY A 88 -18.94 -18.29 -31.93
CA GLY A 88 -20.09 -17.44 -31.67
C GLY A 88 -20.97 -17.89 -30.50
N ASN A 89 -20.56 -18.86 -29.68
CA ASN A 89 -21.31 -19.21 -28.47
C ASN A 89 -21.11 -18.13 -27.39
N SER A 90 -22.20 -17.77 -26.72
CA SER A 90 -22.19 -16.74 -25.66
C SER A 90 -21.95 -17.34 -24.27
N TYR A 91 -21.10 -16.70 -23.48
CA TYR A 91 -20.83 -17.06 -22.08
C TYR A 91 -21.04 -15.86 -21.17
N PRO A 92 -21.51 -16.04 -19.92
CA PRO A 92 -21.77 -14.94 -19.00
C PRO A 92 -20.51 -14.21 -18.53
N SER A 93 -19.34 -14.83 -18.67
CA SER A 93 -18.05 -14.22 -18.36
C SER A 93 -16.91 -14.92 -19.10
N GLN A 94 -15.78 -14.23 -19.23
CA GLN A 94 -14.54 -14.82 -19.75
C GLN A 94 -14.11 -16.06 -18.95
N THR A 95 -14.29 -16.05 -17.63
CA THR A 95 -13.97 -17.19 -16.77
C THR A 95 -14.84 -18.40 -17.12
N ALA A 96 -16.16 -18.19 -17.32
CA ALA A 96 -17.08 -19.25 -17.71
C ALA A 96 -16.73 -19.82 -19.10
N MET A 97 -16.37 -18.97 -20.06
CA MET A 97 -15.87 -19.40 -21.37
C MET A 97 -14.60 -20.25 -21.22
N CYS A 98 -13.58 -19.77 -20.49
CA CYS A 98 -12.34 -20.50 -20.28
C CYS A 98 -12.56 -21.87 -19.61
N MET A 99 -13.46 -21.92 -18.63
CA MET A 99 -13.85 -23.18 -17.94
C MET A 99 -14.51 -24.18 -18.89
N ALA A 100 -15.38 -23.72 -19.81
CA ALA A 100 -16.01 -24.59 -20.80
C ALA A 100 -14.99 -25.27 -21.72
N TYR A 101 -13.89 -24.57 -22.05
CA TYR A 101 -12.77 -25.10 -22.82
C TYR A 101 -11.69 -25.80 -21.98
N GLY A 102 -11.89 -25.93 -20.66
CA GLY A 102 -10.95 -26.61 -19.77
C GLY A 102 -9.62 -25.89 -19.54
N ILE A 103 -9.57 -24.57 -19.77
CA ILE A 103 -8.37 -23.75 -19.58
C ILE A 103 -8.51 -22.75 -18.43
N ASN A 104 -7.40 -22.40 -17.80
CA ASN A 104 -7.37 -21.34 -16.79
C ASN A 104 -7.46 -19.96 -17.46
N GLN A 105 -8.25 -19.05 -16.89
CA GLN A 105 -8.38 -17.66 -17.35
C GLN A 105 -7.02 -16.95 -17.47
N TRP A 106 -6.08 -17.19 -16.56
CA TRP A 106 -4.74 -16.62 -16.64
C TRP A 106 -3.96 -17.12 -17.86
N THR A 107 -4.07 -18.42 -18.15
CA THR A 107 -3.44 -19.00 -19.35
C THR A 107 -4.06 -18.44 -20.61
N PHE A 108 -5.39 -18.27 -20.65
CA PHE A 108 -6.07 -17.61 -21.76
C PHE A 108 -5.58 -16.18 -21.96
N LEU A 109 -5.52 -15.38 -20.88
CA LEU A 109 -5.06 -13.98 -20.94
C LEU A 109 -3.61 -13.88 -21.44
N ASP A 110 -2.71 -14.71 -20.90
CA ASP A 110 -1.31 -14.78 -21.34
C ASP A 110 -1.16 -15.15 -22.82
N ARG A 111 -2.03 -16.02 -23.35
CA ARG A 111 -2.08 -16.35 -24.78
C ARG A 111 -2.53 -15.16 -25.64
N ILE A 112 -3.60 -14.49 -25.22
CA ILE A 112 -4.11 -13.29 -25.92
C ILE A 112 -3.08 -12.15 -25.88
N GLU A 113 -2.41 -11.92 -24.75
CA GLU A 113 -1.37 -10.89 -24.62
C GLU A 113 -0.14 -11.17 -25.51
N ARG A 114 0.17 -12.45 -25.76
CA ARG A 114 1.20 -12.86 -26.72
C ARG A 114 0.76 -12.75 -28.18
N GLY A 115 -0.51 -12.43 -28.44
CA GLY A 115 -1.06 -12.29 -29.78
C GLY A 115 -1.56 -13.60 -30.40
N ASP A 116 -1.82 -14.64 -29.60
CA ASP A 116 -2.51 -15.84 -30.10
C ASP A 116 -3.95 -15.48 -30.54
N SER A 117 -4.46 -16.21 -31.54
CA SER A 117 -5.86 -16.06 -31.96
C SER A 117 -6.83 -16.49 -30.84
N LEU A 118 -8.08 -16.01 -30.88
CA LEU A 118 -9.10 -16.41 -29.90
C LEU A 118 -9.34 -17.92 -29.89
N GLU A 119 -9.30 -18.55 -31.07
CA GLU A 119 -9.40 -20.00 -31.24
C GLU A 119 -8.22 -20.70 -30.55
N ASP A 120 -6.98 -20.35 -30.91
CA ASP A 120 -5.77 -20.95 -30.32
C ASP A 120 -5.69 -20.73 -28.81
N ALA A 121 -6.12 -19.56 -28.35
CA ALA A 121 -6.15 -19.23 -26.94
C ALA A 121 -7.05 -20.21 -26.17
N LEU A 122 -8.19 -20.60 -26.75
CA LEU A 122 -9.18 -21.51 -26.17
C LEU A 122 -8.84 -22.99 -26.35
N THR A 123 -8.34 -23.40 -27.53
CA THR A 123 -8.27 -24.83 -27.91
C THR A 123 -6.88 -25.44 -27.79
N ARG A 124 -5.81 -24.64 -27.80
CA ARG A 124 -4.44 -25.17 -27.80
C ARG A 124 -4.18 -25.96 -26.51
N PRO A 125 -3.67 -27.20 -26.59
CA PRO A 125 -3.44 -28.03 -25.41
C PRO A 125 -2.43 -27.38 -24.45
N LEU A 126 -2.62 -27.59 -23.16
CA LEU A 126 -1.67 -27.14 -22.14
C LEU A 126 -0.36 -27.94 -22.30
N LYS A 127 0.78 -27.25 -22.31
CA LYS A 127 2.08 -27.92 -22.27
C LYS A 127 2.22 -28.65 -20.93
N THR A 128 2.25 -29.97 -20.97
CA THR A 128 2.56 -30.80 -19.80
C THR A 128 4.06 -30.93 -19.68
N TYR A 129 4.64 -30.34 -18.63
CA TYR A 129 6.06 -30.48 -18.34
C TYR A 129 6.27 -31.68 -17.43
N PHE A 130 6.89 -32.73 -17.96
CA PHE A 130 7.40 -33.82 -17.14
C PHE A 130 8.73 -33.41 -16.51
N CYS A 131 8.98 -33.90 -15.30
CA CYS A 131 10.28 -33.79 -14.66
C CYS A 131 10.84 -35.18 -14.38
N THR A 132 12.16 -35.32 -14.46
CA THR A 132 12.88 -36.56 -14.19
C THR A 132 13.64 -36.45 -12.88
N ASP A 133 13.66 -37.53 -12.10
CA ASP A 133 14.58 -37.63 -10.97
C ASP A 133 16.02 -37.97 -11.43
N HIS A 134 16.92 -38.08 -10.46
CA HIS A 134 18.32 -38.44 -10.67
C HIS A 134 18.51 -39.90 -11.14
N LEU A 135 17.47 -40.74 -11.04
CA LEU A 135 17.46 -42.14 -11.49
C LEU A 135 16.80 -42.30 -12.87
N GLY A 136 16.37 -41.20 -13.50
CA GLY A 136 15.74 -41.19 -14.82
C GLY A 136 14.24 -41.50 -14.81
N LYS A 137 13.59 -41.60 -13.65
CA LYS A 137 12.13 -41.83 -13.57
C LYS A 137 11.38 -40.51 -13.75
N THR A 138 10.31 -40.56 -14.55
CA THR A 138 9.52 -39.39 -14.96
C THR A 138 8.31 -39.17 -14.06
N TYR A 139 8.00 -37.91 -13.79
CA TYR A 139 6.86 -37.48 -12.97
C TYR A 139 6.11 -36.34 -13.66
N LYS A 140 4.79 -36.29 -13.42
CA LYS A 140 3.89 -35.26 -13.97
C LYS A 140 4.19 -33.83 -13.49
N SER A 141 4.86 -33.68 -12.35
CA SER A 141 5.29 -32.39 -11.80
C SER A 141 6.34 -32.60 -10.70
N ARG A 142 7.08 -31.53 -10.37
CA ARG A 142 8.03 -31.54 -9.25
C ARG A 142 7.36 -31.90 -7.92
N SER A 143 6.11 -31.49 -7.72
CA SER A 143 5.32 -31.84 -6.53
C SER A 143 4.91 -33.31 -6.51
N ALA A 144 4.67 -33.94 -7.67
CA ALA A 144 4.44 -35.38 -7.73
C ALA A 144 5.72 -36.16 -7.44
N MET A 145 6.87 -35.69 -7.94
CA MET A 145 8.19 -36.23 -7.62
C MET A 145 8.49 -36.12 -6.13
N ALA A 146 8.34 -34.93 -5.52
CA ALA A 146 8.56 -34.72 -4.08
C ALA A 146 7.76 -35.71 -3.22
N ARG A 147 6.46 -35.84 -3.51
CA ARG A 147 5.56 -36.77 -2.80
C ARG A 147 5.95 -38.23 -2.97
N ALA A 148 6.45 -38.63 -4.14
CA ALA A 148 6.93 -39.99 -4.36
C ALA A 148 8.15 -40.35 -3.48
N TYR A 149 8.94 -39.35 -3.11
CA TYR A 149 10.07 -39.49 -2.17
C TYR A 149 9.68 -39.18 -0.71
N GLY A 150 8.40 -38.96 -0.42
CA GLY A 150 7.92 -38.64 0.94
C GLY A 150 8.32 -37.26 1.44
N ILE A 151 8.65 -36.33 0.54
CA ILE A 151 9.07 -34.97 0.87
C ILE A 151 7.96 -33.99 0.50
N ASP A 152 7.76 -32.97 1.33
CA ASP A 152 6.86 -31.87 1.01
C ASP A 152 7.37 -31.06 -0.20
N PRO A 153 6.51 -30.72 -1.19
CA PRO A 153 6.92 -29.96 -2.37
C PRO A 153 7.62 -28.62 -2.06
N ASP A 154 7.26 -27.95 -0.97
CA ASP A 154 7.88 -26.68 -0.58
C ASP A 154 9.30 -26.93 -0.07
N ILE A 155 9.52 -27.99 0.71
CA ILE A 155 10.86 -28.39 1.19
C ILE A 155 11.77 -28.72 0.01
N LEU A 156 11.28 -29.46 -0.98
CA LEU A 156 12.07 -29.75 -2.19
C LEU A 156 12.42 -28.45 -2.94
N SER A 157 11.48 -27.52 -3.02
CA SER A 157 11.68 -26.22 -3.69
C SER A 157 12.73 -25.38 -2.95
N ASP A 158 12.68 -25.32 -1.63
CA ASP A 158 13.65 -24.61 -0.80
C ASP A 158 15.05 -25.22 -0.93
N ARG A 159 15.17 -26.55 -0.91
CA ARG A 159 16.45 -27.26 -1.09
C ARG A 159 17.10 -26.92 -2.44
N LEU A 160 16.31 -26.89 -3.51
CA LEU A 160 16.81 -26.59 -4.86
C LEU A 160 17.10 -25.10 -5.07
N ASN A 161 16.19 -24.22 -4.63
CA ASN A 161 16.25 -22.80 -4.96
C ASN A 161 17.07 -21.99 -3.95
N GLU A 162 16.86 -22.21 -2.65
CA GLU A 162 17.50 -21.43 -1.59
C GLU A 162 18.83 -22.06 -1.17
N GLN A 163 18.85 -23.38 -1.00
CA GLN A 163 20.05 -24.10 -0.53
C GLN A 163 20.97 -24.55 -1.67
N LYS A 164 20.52 -24.43 -2.93
CA LYS A 164 21.25 -24.81 -4.14
C LYS A 164 21.76 -26.26 -4.12
N TRP A 165 21.00 -27.17 -3.49
CA TRP A 165 21.34 -28.59 -3.48
C TRP A 165 21.18 -29.21 -4.86
N SER A 166 21.96 -30.26 -5.14
CA SER A 166 21.71 -31.12 -6.30
C SER A 166 20.36 -31.83 -6.15
N LEU A 167 19.74 -32.18 -7.28
CA LEU A 167 18.43 -32.84 -7.27
C LEU A 167 18.44 -34.16 -6.49
N GLU A 168 19.51 -34.94 -6.65
CA GLU A 168 19.75 -36.16 -5.88
C GLU A 168 19.76 -35.88 -4.38
N LYS A 169 20.65 -35.00 -3.90
CA LYS A 169 20.76 -34.65 -2.48
C LYS A 169 19.44 -34.10 -1.94
N ALA A 170 18.72 -33.31 -2.73
CA ALA A 170 17.44 -32.74 -2.33
C ALA A 170 16.32 -33.78 -2.15
N LEU A 171 16.36 -34.88 -2.90
CA LEU A 171 15.37 -35.96 -2.84
C LEU A 171 15.73 -37.08 -1.84
N THR A 172 17.01 -37.31 -1.58
CA THR A 172 17.47 -38.43 -0.71
C THR A 172 17.69 -38.02 0.74
N THR A 173 17.88 -36.73 1.01
CA THR A 173 18.13 -36.25 2.39
C THR A 173 16.82 -36.19 3.20
N PRO A 174 16.76 -36.80 4.40
CA PRO A 174 15.55 -36.80 5.21
C PRO A 174 15.16 -35.39 5.68
N VAL A 175 13.85 -35.16 5.86
CA VAL A 175 13.30 -33.91 6.40
C VAL A 175 13.71 -33.80 7.87
N GLY A 176 14.34 -32.68 8.26
CA GLY A 176 14.86 -32.48 9.62
C GLY A 176 16.34 -32.88 9.81
N ALA A 177 17.04 -33.28 8.75
CA ALA A 177 18.50 -33.38 8.81
C ALA A 177 19.10 -32.02 9.24
N PRO A 178 20.13 -32.01 10.11
CA PRO A 178 20.81 -30.78 10.49
C PRO A 178 21.21 -30.02 9.24
N ARG A 179 20.86 -28.73 9.17
CA ARG A 179 21.35 -27.86 8.10
C ARG A 179 22.87 -27.90 8.20
N GLU A 180 23.56 -28.43 7.19
CA GLU A 180 25.01 -28.25 7.09
C GLU A 180 25.24 -26.74 7.20
N GLU A 181 25.86 -26.33 8.31
CA GLU A 181 26.17 -24.95 8.60
C GLU A 181 27.17 -24.52 7.54
N LEU A 182 26.64 -23.94 6.44
CA LEU A 182 27.44 -23.35 5.38
C LEU A 182 28.23 -22.22 6.04
N LYS A 183 29.43 -22.56 6.51
CA LYS A 183 30.34 -21.60 7.09
C LYS A 183 30.63 -20.55 6.03
N VAL A 184 30.33 -19.31 6.35
CA VAL A 184 30.64 -18.17 5.48
C VAL A 184 31.97 -17.59 5.90
N LYS A 185 32.79 -17.21 4.93
CA LYS A 185 34.07 -16.56 5.18
C LYS A 185 33.97 -15.07 4.92
N ASP A 186 34.59 -14.25 5.74
CA ASP A 186 34.80 -12.84 5.44
C ASP A 186 36.00 -12.64 4.48
N HIS A 187 36.28 -11.38 4.15
CA HIS A 187 37.40 -10.98 3.30
C HIS A 187 38.78 -11.23 3.93
N LEU A 188 38.84 -11.47 5.25
CA LEU A 188 40.05 -11.77 6.01
C LEU A 188 40.24 -13.29 6.22
N GLY A 189 39.30 -14.10 5.74
CA GLY A 189 39.31 -15.56 5.87
C GLY A 189 38.74 -16.09 7.19
N ASN A 190 38.15 -15.26 8.06
CA ASN A 190 37.51 -15.74 9.27
C ASN A 190 36.20 -16.47 8.93
N GLU A 191 35.97 -17.61 9.56
CA GLU A 191 34.77 -18.43 9.35
C GLU A 191 33.67 -18.10 10.36
N TYR A 192 32.43 -17.94 9.89
CA TYR A 192 31.24 -17.72 10.70
C TYR A 192 30.19 -18.77 10.37
N LEU A 193 29.36 -19.19 11.32
CA LEU A 193 28.33 -20.22 11.07
C LEU A 193 27.21 -19.71 10.16
N SER A 194 27.05 -18.38 10.04
CA SER A 194 26.09 -17.77 9.13
C SER A 194 26.43 -16.32 8.81
N ILE A 195 25.80 -15.78 7.74
CA ILE A 195 25.84 -14.35 7.39
C ILE A 195 25.36 -13.48 8.57
N LYS A 196 24.42 -13.99 9.38
CA LYS A 196 23.91 -13.29 10.57
C LYS A 196 24.98 -13.13 11.64
N GLU A 197 25.77 -14.16 11.88
CA GLU A 197 26.88 -14.08 12.83
C GLU A 197 27.99 -13.18 12.34
N MET A 198 28.34 -13.27 11.04
CA MET A 198 29.28 -12.35 10.41
C MET A 198 28.79 -10.90 10.54
N ALA A 199 27.53 -10.62 10.21
CA ALA A 199 26.94 -9.29 10.37
C ALA A 199 27.01 -8.79 11.83
N LYS A 200 26.78 -9.68 12.80
CA LYS A 200 26.87 -9.36 14.23
C LYS A 200 28.31 -9.03 14.66
N ALA A 201 29.29 -9.78 14.17
CA ALA A 201 30.71 -9.54 14.46
C ALA A 201 31.16 -8.16 13.97
N TYR A 202 30.72 -7.76 12.76
CA TYR A 202 30.99 -6.46 12.17
C TYR A 202 30.02 -5.34 12.62
N LYS A 203 29.10 -5.63 13.56
CA LYS A 203 28.08 -4.69 14.06
C LYS A 203 27.22 -4.06 12.96
N ILE A 204 26.95 -4.79 11.89
CA ILE A 204 26.11 -4.39 10.77
C ILE A 204 24.72 -5.01 10.95
N PRO A 205 23.61 -4.24 10.80
CA PRO A 205 22.27 -4.83 10.73
C PRO A 205 22.20 -5.81 9.55
N LEU A 206 21.73 -7.04 9.81
CA LEU A 206 21.63 -8.11 8.81
C LEU A 206 20.98 -7.62 7.49
N LYS A 207 19.92 -6.82 7.57
CA LYS A 207 19.22 -6.29 6.40
C LYS A 207 20.09 -5.36 5.53
N CYS A 208 20.99 -4.60 6.13
CA CYS A 208 21.94 -3.76 5.39
C CYS A 208 22.95 -4.62 4.64
N LEU A 209 23.51 -5.65 5.30
CA LEU A 209 24.46 -6.57 4.65
C LEU A 209 23.79 -7.35 3.51
N GLU A 210 22.60 -7.91 3.73
CA GLU A 210 21.81 -8.60 2.70
C GLU A 210 21.50 -7.68 1.51
N TYR A 211 21.15 -6.41 1.77
CA TYR A 211 20.90 -5.43 0.71
C TYR A 211 22.17 -5.16 -0.10
N ARG A 212 23.31 -4.94 0.56
CA ARG A 212 24.61 -4.71 -0.10
C ARG A 212 24.99 -5.88 -1.00
N LEU A 213 24.91 -7.11 -0.51
CA LEU A 213 25.23 -8.32 -1.26
C LEU A 213 24.28 -8.56 -2.45
N ARG A 214 22.98 -8.33 -2.27
CA ARG A 214 21.99 -8.44 -3.36
C ARG A 214 22.20 -7.41 -4.46
N ASN A 215 22.71 -6.23 -4.12
CA ASN A 215 23.11 -5.20 -5.09
C ASN A 215 24.52 -5.44 -5.66
N LYS A 216 25.10 -6.63 -5.46
CA LYS A 216 26.43 -7.03 -5.97
C LYS A 216 27.59 -6.17 -5.45
N MET A 217 27.45 -5.57 -4.28
CA MET A 217 28.57 -4.91 -3.60
C MET A 217 29.61 -5.97 -3.19
N PRO A 218 30.92 -5.71 -3.41
CA PRO A 218 31.98 -6.59 -2.93
C PRO A 218 31.86 -6.86 -1.42
N LEU A 219 32.14 -8.10 -1.00
CA LEU A 219 31.95 -8.51 0.40
C LEU A 219 32.78 -7.68 1.38
N GLU A 220 34.02 -7.36 1.02
CA GLU A 220 34.91 -6.48 1.81
C GLU A 220 34.28 -5.11 2.02
N GLU A 221 33.91 -4.42 0.94
CA GLU A 221 33.26 -3.12 0.99
C GLU A 221 31.94 -3.19 1.78
N ALA A 222 31.17 -4.26 1.58
CA ALA A 222 29.91 -4.45 2.26
C ALA A 222 30.06 -4.62 3.79
N LEU A 223 31.19 -5.15 4.26
CA LEU A 223 31.51 -5.32 5.68
C LEU A 223 32.22 -4.11 6.29
N MET A 224 32.94 -3.31 5.49
CA MET A 224 33.69 -2.15 5.96
C MET A 224 32.88 -0.86 5.96
N LEU A 225 31.86 -0.75 5.10
CA LEU A 225 31.06 0.47 5.02
C LEU A 225 30.26 0.69 6.32
N PRO A 226 30.46 1.82 7.02
CA PRO A 226 29.74 2.12 8.24
C PRO A 226 28.23 2.16 7.97
N VAL A 227 27.46 1.68 8.93
CA VAL A 227 26.01 1.71 8.84
C VAL A 227 25.58 3.01 9.47
N ASP A 228 25.22 3.99 8.64
CA ASP A 228 24.53 5.17 9.11
C ASP A 228 23.19 4.73 9.69
N HIS A 229 23.13 4.62 11.02
CA HIS A 229 21.89 4.41 11.78
C HIS A 229 20.87 5.54 11.57
N GLY A 230 21.27 6.61 10.87
CA GLY A 230 20.41 7.67 10.39
C GLY A 230 20.05 7.49 8.91
N ASN A 231 18.85 7.02 8.64
CA ASN A 231 18.07 7.45 7.47
C ASN A 231 18.78 7.31 6.10
N ALA A 232 19.31 6.13 5.79
CA ALA A 232 19.98 5.79 4.51
C ALA A 232 19.12 5.96 3.22
N GLY A 233 17.90 6.51 3.31
CA GLY A 233 17.08 6.95 2.18
C GLY A 233 16.88 8.46 2.08
N SER A 234 17.45 9.25 2.99
CA SER A 234 17.25 10.70 2.96
C SER A 234 18.27 11.36 2.05
N LYS A 235 17.84 11.73 0.85
CA LYS A 235 18.62 12.60 -0.04
C LYS A 235 18.90 13.95 0.63
N PRO A 236 20.08 14.55 0.42
CA PRO A 236 20.34 15.93 0.81
C PRO A 236 19.32 16.84 0.11
N CYS A 237 18.85 17.87 0.81
CA CYS A 237 17.86 18.80 0.28
C CYS A 237 18.26 20.24 0.59
N LYS A 238 17.84 21.16 -0.30
CA LYS A 238 18.03 22.60 -0.12
C LYS A 238 16.73 23.26 0.31
N ASP A 239 16.81 24.27 1.15
CA ASP A 239 15.67 25.12 1.50
C ASP A 239 15.43 26.22 0.43
N HIS A 240 14.52 27.15 0.73
CA HIS A 240 14.20 28.29 -0.13
C HIS A 240 15.24 29.43 -0.09
N LEU A 241 16.24 29.35 0.80
CA LEU A 241 17.34 30.30 0.95
C LEU A 241 18.65 29.76 0.36
N GLY A 242 18.67 28.49 -0.06
CA GLY A 242 19.84 27.80 -0.60
C GLY A 242 20.68 27.06 0.44
N ASN A 243 20.26 26.97 1.71
CA ASN A 243 20.98 26.21 2.72
C ASN A 243 20.84 24.71 2.47
N GLU A 244 21.95 23.98 2.59
CA GLU A 244 21.99 22.54 2.37
C GLU A 244 21.77 21.78 3.67
N PHE A 245 20.80 20.86 3.66
CA PHE A 245 20.50 19.98 4.78
C PHE A 245 20.83 18.53 4.41
N LYS A 246 21.43 17.82 5.37
CA LYS A 246 21.72 16.37 5.25
C LYS A 246 20.46 15.52 5.05
N SER A 247 19.30 16.03 5.45
CA SER A 247 18.01 15.35 5.26
C SER A 247 16.83 16.31 5.29
N MET A 248 15.73 15.89 4.65
CA MET A 248 14.43 16.58 4.79
C MET A 248 13.98 16.65 6.25
N VAL A 249 14.33 15.63 7.05
CA VAL A 249 14.04 15.62 8.50
C VAL A 249 14.87 16.66 9.25
N ALA A 250 16.14 16.85 8.88
CA ALA A 250 16.99 17.89 9.46
C ALA A 250 16.46 19.29 9.10
N MET A 251 16.08 19.51 7.85
CA MET A 251 15.43 20.76 7.42
C MET A 251 14.12 21.01 8.17
N ALA A 252 13.29 19.97 8.33
CA ALA A 252 12.04 20.06 9.08
C ALA A 252 12.27 20.46 10.54
N ARG A 253 13.26 19.87 11.21
CA ARG A 253 13.64 20.22 12.58
C ARG A 253 14.17 21.65 12.69
N TYR A 254 14.99 22.09 11.75
CA TYR A 254 15.55 23.44 11.73
C TYR A 254 14.46 24.52 11.67
N TYR A 255 13.42 24.32 10.85
CA TYR A 255 12.28 25.23 10.72
C TYR A 255 11.12 24.92 11.68
N GLY A 256 11.29 23.99 12.63
CA GLY A 256 10.23 23.59 13.56
C GLY A 256 8.97 23.00 12.88
N LYS A 257 9.11 22.46 11.67
CA LYS A 257 8.01 21.87 10.88
C LYS A 257 8.00 20.34 10.99
N SER A 258 6.83 19.75 10.71
CA SER A 258 6.71 18.30 10.59
C SER A 258 7.30 17.81 9.25
N PRO A 259 8.15 16.76 9.25
CA PRO A 259 8.63 16.14 8.01
C PRO A 259 7.50 15.69 7.07
N LYS A 260 6.35 15.31 7.64
CA LYS A 260 5.15 14.90 6.88
C LYS A 260 4.51 16.08 6.15
N ALA A 261 4.52 17.28 6.74
CA ALA A 261 3.97 18.49 6.12
C ALA A 261 4.82 18.93 4.91
N ILE A 262 6.16 18.89 5.06
CA ILE A 262 7.08 19.18 3.97
C ILE A 262 6.94 18.14 2.84
N SER A 263 6.86 16.84 3.18
CA SER A 263 6.67 15.78 2.17
C SER A 263 5.34 15.90 1.43
N ALA A 264 4.25 16.20 2.15
CA ALA A 264 2.93 16.41 1.54
C ALA A 264 2.93 17.61 0.60
N CYS A 265 3.56 18.72 0.99
CA CYS A 265 3.70 19.92 0.17
C CYS A 265 4.47 19.65 -1.13
N ILE A 266 5.58 18.91 -1.05
CA ILE A 266 6.37 18.53 -2.24
C ILE A 266 5.54 17.62 -3.17
N LYS A 267 4.84 16.62 -2.62
CA LYS A 267 4.00 15.69 -3.42
C LYS A 267 2.81 16.38 -4.09
N SER A 268 2.25 17.41 -3.47
CA SER A 268 1.14 18.18 -4.01
C SER A 268 1.58 19.32 -4.94
N GLY A 269 2.88 19.46 -5.25
CA GLY A 269 3.42 20.58 -6.03
C GLY A 269 3.24 21.94 -5.34
N GLY A 270 3.11 21.95 -4.01
CA GLY A 270 2.89 23.15 -3.21
C GLY A 270 4.14 24.02 -3.06
N ASN A 271 3.95 25.27 -2.65
CA ASN A 271 5.04 26.23 -2.49
C ASN A 271 5.81 26.01 -1.18
N LEU A 272 6.96 25.33 -1.28
CA LEU A 272 7.84 25.05 -0.15
C LEU A 272 8.35 26.33 0.54
N LYS A 273 8.60 27.41 -0.21
CA LYS A 273 9.02 28.72 0.33
C LYS A 273 7.96 29.29 1.27
N LYS A 274 6.68 29.22 0.89
CA LYS A 274 5.57 29.65 1.75
C LYS A 274 5.45 28.81 3.02
N LEU A 275 5.62 27.49 2.91
CA LEU A 275 5.52 26.59 4.07
C LEU A 275 6.66 26.77 5.08
N LEU A 276 7.87 27.06 4.59
CA LEU A 276 9.04 27.29 5.43
C LEU A 276 9.11 28.72 5.99
N ALA A 277 8.58 29.72 5.28
CA ALA A 277 8.56 31.13 5.69
C ALA A 277 7.35 31.52 6.57
N GLU A 278 6.24 30.78 6.52
CA GLU A 278 5.16 31.00 7.48
C GLU A 278 5.59 30.47 8.85
N ASP A 279 6.13 31.34 9.70
CA ASP A 279 6.15 31.17 11.15
C ASP A 279 4.71 31.16 11.67
N ARG A 280 3.99 30.05 11.45
CA ARG A 280 3.01 29.64 12.44
C ARG A 280 3.76 29.12 13.65
N ILE A 281 4.32 30.05 14.42
CA ILE A 281 4.16 29.93 15.86
C ILE A 281 2.65 30.06 16.03
N ALA A 282 1.97 28.95 16.28
CA ALA A 282 0.59 29.02 16.74
C ALA A 282 0.66 29.66 18.12
N GLU A 283 0.67 30.99 18.17
CA GLU A 283 0.51 31.75 19.39
C GLU A 283 -0.86 31.39 19.94
N TYR A 284 -0.85 30.59 21.01
CA TYR A 284 -2.06 30.30 21.74
C TYR A 284 -2.28 31.48 22.66
N THR A 285 -3.20 32.36 22.30
CA THR A 285 -3.66 33.44 23.15
C THR A 285 -4.86 32.98 23.96
N ASP A 286 -4.82 33.21 25.27
CA ASP A 286 -5.99 33.01 26.12
C ASP A 286 -6.96 34.21 26.02
N HIS A 287 -8.11 34.09 26.66
CA HIS A 287 -9.14 35.14 26.75
C HIS A 287 -8.69 36.36 27.58
N LEU A 288 -7.53 36.28 28.23
CA LEU A 288 -6.92 37.36 29.03
C LEU A 288 -5.75 38.03 28.27
N GLY A 289 -5.44 37.58 27.05
CA GLY A 289 -4.39 38.15 26.20
C GLY A 289 -2.98 37.61 26.46
N ASN A 290 -2.81 36.56 27.27
CA ASN A 290 -1.50 35.95 27.50
C ASN A 290 -1.11 35.05 26.31
N ILE A 291 0.14 35.17 25.87
CA ILE A 291 0.66 34.43 24.71
C ILE A 291 1.44 33.21 25.20
N PHE A 292 1.07 32.03 24.71
CA PHE A 292 1.74 30.76 25.04
C PHE A 292 2.36 30.11 23.81
N ALA A 293 3.58 29.60 23.98
CA ALA A 293 4.35 28.92 22.92
C ALA A 293 3.73 27.59 22.46
N SER A 294 2.80 27.01 23.22
CA SER A 294 2.04 25.82 22.83
C SER A 294 0.77 25.66 23.67
N LYS A 295 -0.22 24.91 23.16
CA LYS A 295 -1.44 24.54 23.91
C LYS A 295 -1.12 23.82 25.23
N SER A 296 -0.07 23.00 25.27
CA SER A 296 0.39 22.34 26.50
C SER A 296 0.97 23.32 27.52
N ALA A 297 1.67 24.36 27.08
CA ALA A 297 2.20 25.40 27.97
C ALA A 297 1.08 26.23 28.61
N MET A 298 0.04 26.56 27.81
CA MET A 298 -1.17 27.23 28.31
C MET A 298 -1.90 26.35 29.34
N LEU A 299 -2.16 25.07 29.03
CA LEU A 299 -2.83 24.16 29.95
C LEU A 299 -2.06 23.97 31.27
N LYS A 300 -0.72 23.96 31.21
CA LYS A 300 0.14 23.88 32.39
C LYS A 300 0.11 25.16 33.24
N HIS A 301 0.03 26.34 32.62
CA HIS A 301 -0.14 27.61 33.31
C HIS A 301 -1.45 27.63 34.13
N TYR A 302 -2.51 27.06 33.58
CA TYR A 302 -3.81 26.91 34.26
C TYR A 302 -3.94 25.64 35.11
N GLN A 303 -2.85 24.87 35.29
CA GLN A 303 -2.80 23.63 36.07
C GLN A 303 -3.84 22.57 35.65
N ILE A 304 -4.20 22.55 34.36
CA ILE A 304 -5.15 21.60 33.81
C ILE A 304 -4.38 20.35 33.33
N ALA A 305 -4.70 19.18 33.90
CA ALA A 305 -4.07 17.92 33.52
C ALA A 305 -4.41 17.57 32.07
N GLN A 306 -3.40 17.13 31.29
CA GLN A 306 -3.55 16.83 29.85
C GLN A 306 -4.64 15.80 29.52
N GLY A 307 -5.11 15.00 30.48
CA GLY A 307 -6.11 13.95 30.30
C GLY A 307 -7.57 14.35 30.53
N THR A 308 -7.88 15.60 30.92
CA THR A 308 -9.27 15.98 31.27
C THR A 308 -10.14 16.42 30.09
N PHE A 309 -9.65 16.40 28.85
CA PHE A 309 -10.40 16.84 27.66
C PHE A 309 -10.64 15.76 26.60
N ASP A 310 -10.24 14.50 26.82
CA ASP A 310 -10.65 13.41 25.92
C ASP A 310 -12.11 13.00 26.11
N ASN A 311 -12.79 13.53 27.13
CA ASN A 311 -14.23 13.45 27.29
C ASN A 311 -14.74 14.81 27.78
N ILE A 312 -15.75 15.35 27.11
CA ILE A 312 -16.45 16.62 27.35
C ILE A 312 -15.89 17.81 26.55
N GLY A 313 -16.46 17.97 25.35
CA GLY A 313 -17.11 19.22 24.93
C GLY A 313 -16.24 20.45 24.66
N GLY A 314 -16.27 20.94 23.42
CA GLY A 314 -15.90 22.33 23.11
C GLY A 314 -17.14 23.15 22.77
N ALA A 315 -17.86 23.62 23.79
CA ALA A 315 -18.91 24.64 23.70
C ALA A 315 -18.33 26.01 24.15
N HIS A 316 -18.53 27.02 23.29
CA HIS A 316 -18.54 28.48 23.51
C HIS A 316 -17.29 29.15 24.15
N SER A 317 -16.86 30.34 23.72
CA SER A 317 -17.62 31.55 23.34
C SER A 317 -16.93 32.36 22.24
#